data_AF-A0A6P6DBE8-F1
#
_entry.id   AF-A0A6P6DBE8-F1
#
_cell.length_a   1.000
_cell.length_b   1.000
_cell.length_c   1.000
_cell.angle_alpha   90.00
_cell.angle_beta   90.00
_cell.angle_gamma   90.00
#
_symmetry.space_group_name_H-M   'P 1'
#
loop_
_entity.id
_entity.type
_entity.pdbx_description
1 polymer ?
#
loop_
_entity_poly.entity_id
_entity_poly.type
_entity_poly.pdbx_seq_one_letter_code
_entity_poly.pdbx_strand_id
1 'polypeptide(L)'
;MKQLPVLEPGDKPRKATWYALTAPGDSPCARVGHSCSYLPPVDDTKRGKIFIIGGANPNQSFSDVHTMDLGTHRWDLATQEGLLSRYEHASFVPSCTPGSIWVFGGADQSGNRNCLQVLNPETNTWTTPEVTGLPPSPRTFHTSAAAIGNQLYVFGGGERGAQPVQDEKLHVFDANTQTWSQPETLGNPPSPRHGHVMVATGTKLFI
;
A
#
# COMPACT_ATOMS: atom_id res chain seq x y z
N MET A 1 -4.91 -23.48 20.10
CA MET A 1 -5.22 -22.21 19.40
C MET A 1 -6.68 -21.87 19.73
N LYS A 2 -6.96 -20.69 20.30
CA LYS A 2 -8.33 -20.31 20.68
C LYS A 2 -9.07 -19.86 19.42
N GLN A 3 -10.19 -20.50 19.08
CA GLN A 3 -11.02 -20.04 17.96
C GLN A 3 -11.54 -18.63 18.27
N LEU A 4 -11.38 -17.71 17.32
CA LEU A 4 -11.93 -16.38 17.40
C LEU A 4 -13.44 -16.45 17.15
N PRO A 5 -14.26 -15.62 17.83
CA PRO A 5 -15.67 -15.47 17.46
C PRO A 5 -15.78 -14.98 16.02
N VAL A 6 -16.77 -15.47 15.28
CA VAL A 6 -17.14 -14.93 13.97
C VAL A 6 -17.99 -13.68 14.19
N LEU A 7 -17.73 -12.63 13.41
CA LEU A 7 -18.56 -11.42 13.38
C LEU A 7 -19.43 -11.48 12.13
N GLU A 8 -20.73 -11.67 12.30
CA GLU A 8 -21.67 -11.77 11.18
C GLU A 8 -22.08 -10.38 10.67
N PRO A 9 -22.51 -10.26 9.41
CA PRO A 9 -23.04 -9.00 8.87
C PRO A 9 -24.16 -8.42 9.75
N GLY A 10 -23.98 -7.18 10.22
CA GLY A 10 -24.92 -6.48 11.11
C GLY A 10 -24.60 -6.56 12.61
N ASP A 11 -23.66 -7.42 13.01
CA ASP A 11 -23.22 -7.51 14.41
C ASP A 11 -22.46 -6.25 14.85
N LYS A 12 -22.60 -5.90 16.13
CA LYS A 12 -21.80 -4.84 16.76
C LYS A 12 -20.56 -5.46 17.41
N PRO A 13 -19.34 -5.08 16.98
CA PRO A 13 -18.12 -5.62 17.57
C PRO A 13 -17.98 -5.17 19.03
N ARG A 14 -17.53 -6.08 19.89
CA ARG A 14 -17.17 -5.77 21.28
C ARG A 14 -15.81 -5.10 21.32
N LYS A 15 -15.65 -4.14 22.24
CA LYS A 15 -14.39 -3.46 22.48
C LYS A 15 -13.28 -4.49 22.79
N ALA A 16 -12.10 -4.27 22.23
CA ALA A 16 -10.89 -5.08 22.47
C ALA A 16 -11.06 -6.59 22.22
N THR A 17 -11.91 -6.98 21.27
CA THR A 17 -12.13 -8.38 20.88
C THR A 17 -11.69 -8.61 19.44
N TRP A 18 -10.93 -9.67 19.20
CA TRP A 18 -10.57 -10.13 17.86
C TRP A 18 -11.67 -11.02 17.30
N TYR A 19 -12.02 -10.80 16.04
CA TYR A 19 -13.03 -11.56 15.32
C TYR A 19 -12.45 -12.18 14.06
N ALA A 20 -12.98 -13.34 13.68
CA ALA A 20 -12.82 -13.85 12.33
C ALA A 20 -13.92 -13.28 11.44
N LEU A 21 -13.54 -12.77 10.27
CA LEU A 21 -14.48 -12.40 9.22
C LEU A 21 -14.52 -13.51 8.18
N THR A 22 -15.69 -14.06 7.92
CA THR A 22 -15.90 -15.07 6.86
C THR A 22 -16.84 -14.49 5.81
N ALA A 23 -16.28 -13.66 4.95
CA ALA A 23 -17.02 -13.06 3.85
C ALA A 23 -17.02 -13.99 2.62
N PRO A 24 -18.17 -14.19 1.95
CA PRO A 24 -18.23 -14.96 0.72
C PRO A 24 -17.63 -14.20 -0.48
N GLY A 25 -17.34 -14.93 -1.56
CA GLY A 25 -16.81 -14.37 -2.82
C GLY A 25 -15.34 -14.72 -3.06
N ASP A 26 -14.73 -14.02 -4.01
CA ASP A 26 -13.38 -14.32 -4.50
C ASP A 26 -12.30 -13.72 -3.59
N SER A 27 -12.12 -14.33 -2.43
CA SER A 27 -11.13 -13.90 -1.43
C SER A 27 -9.69 -14.16 -1.91
N PRO A 28 -8.72 -13.31 -1.53
CA PRO A 28 -7.31 -13.56 -1.83
C PRO A 28 -6.81 -14.85 -1.21
N CYS A 29 -5.94 -15.56 -1.94
CA CYS A 29 -5.17 -16.66 -1.35
C CYS A 29 -4.18 -16.14 -0.29
N ALA A 30 -3.63 -17.05 0.52
CA ALA A 30 -2.60 -16.73 1.49
C ALA A 30 -1.37 -16.08 0.80
N ARG A 31 -1.05 -14.86 1.23
CA ARG A 31 -0.01 -14.01 0.61
C ARG A 31 0.62 -13.07 1.63
N VAL A 32 1.87 -12.69 1.41
CA VAL A 32 2.64 -11.72 2.20
C VAL A 32 3.01 -10.49 1.38
N GLY A 33 3.35 -9.39 2.05
CA GLY A 33 3.80 -8.17 1.39
C GLY A 33 2.76 -7.51 0.47
N HIS A 34 1.48 -7.86 0.60
CA HIS A 34 0.41 -7.11 -0.05
C HIS A 34 0.18 -5.78 0.66
N SER A 35 -0.41 -4.81 -0.02
CA SER A 35 -0.92 -3.63 0.64
C SER A 35 -2.43 -3.75 0.88
N CYS A 36 -2.92 -3.03 1.90
CA CYS A 36 -4.34 -2.98 2.26
C CYS A 36 -4.75 -1.51 2.36
N SER A 37 -5.58 -1.06 1.42
CA SER A 37 -6.04 0.33 1.34
C SER A 37 -7.56 0.39 1.50
N TYR A 38 -8.04 1.38 2.25
CA TYR A 38 -9.48 1.67 2.37
C TYR A 38 -9.82 2.89 1.52
N LEU A 39 -10.88 2.79 0.72
CA LEU A 39 -11.50 3.96 0.09
C LEU A 39 -12.89 4.20 0.70
N PRO A 40 -13.19 5.44 1.11
CA PRO A 40 -14.53 5.80 1.54
C PRO A 40 -15.52 5.68 0.37
N PRO A 41 -16.82 5.55 0.66
CA PRO A 41 -17.82 5.54 -0.39
C PRO A 41 -17.90 6.92 -1.08
N VAL A 42 -18.27 6.93 -2.36
CA VAL A 42 -18.47 8.17 -3.13
C VAL A 42 -19.70 8.96 -2.65
N ASP A 43 -20.69 8.25 -2.08
CA ASP A 43 -21.91 8.82 -1.52
C ASP A 43 -22.19 8.23 -0.11
N ASP A 44 -22.93 8.95 0.72
CA ASP A 44 -23.28 8.51 2.09
C ASP A 44 -24.23 7.30 2.13
N THR A 45 -24.74 6.87 0.97
CA THR A 45 -25.68 5.75 0.88
C THR A 45 -24.97 4.40 0.84
N LYS A 46 -23.68 4.38 0.51
CA LYS A 46 -22.87 3.16 0.43
C LYS A 46 -21.89 3.07 1.60
N ARG A 47 -21.27 1.90 1.75
CA ARG A 47 -20.10 1.71 2.60
C ARG A 47 -18.85 1.69 1.72
N GLY A 48 -17.72 2.05 2.30
CA GLY A 48 -16.45 2.05 1.57
C GLY A 48 -15.97 0.64 1.22
N LYS A 49 -14.83 0.56 0.53
CA LYS A 49 -14.25 -0.71 0.07
C LYS A 49 -12.82 -0.85 0.60
N ILE A 50 -12.43 -2.09 0.89
CA ILE A 50 -11.03 -2.44 1.19
C ILE A 50 -10.42 -3.08 -0.05
N PHE A 51 -9.20 -2.68 -0.40
CA PHE A 51 -8.44 -3.17 -1.53
C PHE A 51 -7.19 -3.89 -1.02
N ILE A 52 -7.02 -5.14 -1.43
CA ILE A 52 -5.82 -5.95 -1.23
C ILE A 52 -5.08 -5.98 -2.57
N ILE A 53 -3.91 -5.36 -2.62
CA ILE A 53 -3.16 -5.18 -3.88
C ILE A 53 -1.88 -5.99 -3.83
N GLY A 54 -1.66 -6.81 -4.86
CA GLY A 54 -0.44 -7.58 -5.06
C GLY A 54 -0.10 -8.53 -3.91
N GLY A 55 1.16 -8.54 -3.52
CA GLY A 55 1.75 -9.49 -2.57
C GLY A 55 2.41 -10.66 -3.27
N ALA A 56 2.85 -11.64 -2.48
CA ALA A 56 3.47 -12.86 -3.01
C ALA A 56 3.14 -14.08 -2.15
N ASN A 57 3.27 -15.25 -2.75
CA ASN A 57 3.36 -16.53 -2.08
C ASN A 57 4.67 -17.23 -2.50
N PRO A 58 4.98 -18.44 -1.99
CA PRO A 58 6.22 -19.13 -2.36
C PRO A 58 6.40 -19.41 -3.86
N ASN A 59 5.33 -19.35 -4.65
CA ASN A 59 5.34 -19.71 -6.07
C ASN A 59 5.37 -18.49 -7.00
N GLN A 60 4.77 -17.36 -6.60
CA GLN A 60 4.62 -16.19 -7.46
C GLN A 60 4.43 -14.88 -6.70
N SER A 61 4.72 -13.77 -7.40
CA SER A 61 4.28 -12.43 -7.03
C SER A 61 3.00 -12.10 -7.79
N PHE A 62 2.05 -11.45 -7.13
CA PHE A 62 0.74 -11.16 -7.69
C PHE A 62 0.67 -9.76 -8.29
N SER A 63 -0.17 -9.64 -9.32
CA SER A 63 -0.57 -8.40 -9.98
C SER A 63 -2.09 -8.20 -9.91
N ASP A 64 -2.76 -8.90 -9.01
CA ASP A 64 -4.21 -8.83 -8.83
C ASP A 64 -4.61 -7.78 -7.77
N VAL A 65 -5.90 -7.46 -7.77
CA VAL A 65 -6.55 -6.63 -6.76
C VAL A 65 -7.81 -7.34 -6.28
N HIS A 66 -7.85 -7.69 -5.00
CA HIS A 66 -9.07 -8.17 -4.36
C HIS A 66 -9.76 -7.03 -3.62
N THR A 67 -11.07 -6.95 -3.75
CA THR A 67 -11.87 -5.91 -3.13
C THR A 67 -12.88 -6.52 -2.17
N MET A 68 -12.95 -5.99 -0.95
CA MET A 68 -14.02 -6.29 -0.01
C MET A 68 -14.99 -5.11 0.01
N ASP A 69 -16.21 -5.34 -0.44
CA ASP A 69 -17.30 -4.38 -0.31
C ASP A 69 -17.87 -4.45 1.11
N LEU A 70 -17.70 -3.37 1.89
CA LEU A 70 -18.14 -3.35 3.29
C LEU A 70 -19.64 -3.12 3.46
N GLY A 71 -20.39 -2.88 2.38
CA GLY A 71 -21.84 -2.76 2.42
C GLY A 71 -22.52 -4.11 2.27
N THR A 72 -21.97 -4.94 1.38
CA THR A 72 -22.46 -6.30 1.10
C THR A 72 -21.69 -7.38 1.88
N HIS A 73 -20.55 -7.03 2.47
CA HIS A 73 -19.62 -7.96 3.12
C HIS A 73 -19.15 -9.08 2.18
N ARG A 74 -18.84 -8.75 0.93
CA ARG A 74 -18.42 -9.71 -0.09
C ARG A 74 -17.06 -9.38 -0.68
N TRP A 75 -16.28 -10.42 -0.91
CA TRP A 75 -15.08 -10.35 -1.73
C TRP A 75 -15.45 -10.37 -3.22
N ASP A 76 -14.71 -9.58 -3.98
CA ASP A 76 -14.74 -9.54 -5.43
C ASP A 76 -13.28 -9.51 -5.94
N LEU A 77 -13.02 -10.25 -7.02
CA LEU A 77 -11.74 -10.20 -7.70
C LEU A 77 -11.87 -9.24 -8.88
N ALA A 78 -11.23 -8.09 -8.76
CA ALA A 78 -11.06 -7.24 -9.93
C ALA A 78 -9.94 -7.86 -10.77
N THR A 79 -10.30 -8.61 -11.82
CA THR A 79 -9.35 -9.07 -12.85
C THR A 79 -8.89 -7.87 -13.66
N GLN A 80 -7.95 -7.12 -13.12
CA GLN A 80 -7.40 -5.91 -13.74
C GLN A 80 -6.09 -6.24 -14.43
N GLU A 81 -5.99 -5.87 -15.70
CA GLU A 81 -4.72 -5.89 -16.42
C GLU A 81 -3.99 -4.55 -16.21
N GLY A 82 -2.67 -4.62 -16.06
CA GLY A 82 -1.80 -3.44 -16.05
C GLY A 82 -0.99 -3.22 -14.78
N LEU A 83 -1.38 -3.77 -13.62
CA LEU A 83 -0.51 -3.79 -12.45
C LEU A 83 0.71 -4.68 -12.75
N LEU A 84 1.91 -4.13 -12.59
CA LEU A 84 3.12 -4.93 -12.57
C LEU A 84 3.15 -5.73 -11.27
N SER A 85 3.39 -7.04 -11.36
CA SER A 85 3.46 -7.93 -10.20
C SER A 85 4.43 -7.37 -9.15
N ARG A 86 4.00 -7.38 -7.89
CA ARG A 86 4.77 -6.78 -6.80
C ARG A 86 4.36 -7.26 -5.41
N TYR A 87 5.33 -7.39 -4.52
CA TYR A 87 5.14 -7.50 -3.06
C TYR A 87 6.01 -6.46 -2.35
N GLU A 88 5.69 -6.20 -1.08
CA GLU A 88 6.35 -5.19 -0.23
C GLU A 88 6.41 -3.82 -0.91
N HIS A 89 5.34 -3.41 -1.56
CA HIS A 89 5.21 -2.05 -2.11
C HIS A 89 4.55 -1.14 -1.08
N ALA A 90 4.80 0.17 -1.19
CA ALA A 90 4.00 1.15 -0.47
C ALA A 90 2.67 1.38 -1.22
N SER A 91 1.61 1.70 -0.47
CA SER A 91 0.34 2.16 -1.03
C SER A 91 -0.14 3.41 -0.30
N PHE A 92 -0.71 4.38 -1.02
CA PHE A 92 -1.30 5.57 -0.42
C PHE A 92 -2.43 6.14 -1.28
N VAL A 93 -3.27 6.97 -0.66
CA VAL A 93 -4.36 7.70 -1.33
C VAL A 93 -4.09 9.19 -1.14
N PRO A 94 -3.59 9.91 -2.16
CA PRO A 94 -3.31 11.33 -2.03
C PRO A 94 -4.61 12.13 -1.99
N SER A 95 -4.60 13.24 -1.25
CA SER A 95 -5.78 14.11 -1.09
C SER A 95 -6.27 14.76 -2.39
N CYS A 96 -5.41 14.87 -3.41
CA CYS A 96 -5.75 15.44 -4.71
C CYS A 96 -6.48 14.46 -5.64
N THR A 97 -6.38 13.16 -5.38
CA THR A 97 -7.13 12.11 -6.09
C THR A 97 -7.69 11.10 -5.07
N PRO A 98 -8.64 11.51 -4.21
CA PRO A 98 -9.09 10.71 -3.06
C PRO A 98 -9.83 9.42 -3.46
N GLY A 99 -10.20 9.27 -4.73
CA GLY A 99 -10.78 8.04 -5.30
C GLY A 99 -9.76 7.10 -5.93
N SER A 100 -8.45 7.41 -5.91
CA SER A 100 -7.41 6.61 -6.56
C SER A 100 -6.38 6.08 -5.57
N ILE A 101 -5.91 4.85 -5.81
CA ILE A 101 -4.88 4.22 -4.97
C ILE A 101 -3.57 4.21 -5.73
N TRP A 102 -2.54 4.80 -5.14
CA TRP A 102 -1.20 4.84 -5.70
C TRP A 102 -0.34 3.78 -5.04
N VAL A 103 0.45 3.05 -5.83
CA VAL A 103 1.44 2.08 -5.34
C VAL A 103 2.85 2.47 -5.77
N PHE A 104 3.82 2.27 -4.89
CA PHE A 104 5.21 2.62 -5.15
C PHE A 104 6.18 1.47 -4.83
N GLY A 105 7.07 1.20 -5.77
CA GLY A 105 8.15 0.21 -5.66
C GLY A 105 7.66 -1.19 -5.32
N GLY A 106 8.33 -1.86 -4.39
CA GLY A 106 8.18 -3.30 -4.12
C GLY A 106 9.09 -4.14 -5.01
N ALA A 107 8.89 -5.45 -5.01
CA ALA A 107 9.69 -6.37 -5.82
C ALA A 107 8.84 -7.45 -6.49
N ASP A 108 9.40 -8.06 -7.52
CA ASP A 108 8.94 -9.33 -8.07
C ASP A 108 10.13 -10.32 -8.18
N GLN A 109 9.96 -11.40 -8.95
CA GLN A 109 11.03 -12.37 -9.19
C GLN A 109 12.20 -11.81 -10.02
N SER A 110 11.99 -10.73 -10.79
CA SER A 110 13.02 -10.08 -11.60
C SER A 110 13.83 -9.05 -10.82
N GLY A 111 13.28 -8.50 -9.73
CA GLY A 111 13.97 -7.64 -8.80
C GLY A 111 13.09 -6.55 -8.20
N ASN A 112 13.74 -5.59 -7.54
CA ASN A 112 13.06 -4.45 -6.93
C ASN A 112 12.58 -3.44 -7.99
N ARG A 113 11.61 -2.62 -7.61
CA ARG A 113 11.00 -1.57 -8.43
C ARG A 113 11.14 -0.21 -7.76
N ASN A 114 11.13 0.85 -8.56
CA ASN A 114 10.93 2.24 -8.13
C ASN A 114 9.86 2.95 -8.97
N CYS A 115 8.97 2.20 -9.64
CA CYS A 115 7.88 2.80 -10.41
C CYS A 115 6.66 3.07 -9.52
N LEU A 116 5.92 4.12 -9.89
CA LEU A 116 4.57 4.39 -9.41
C LEU A 116 3.56 3.77 -10.37
N GLN A 117 2.46 3.22 -9.84
CA GLN A 117 1.27 2.91 -10.61
C GLN A 117 0.03 3.38 -9.85
N VAL A 118 -1.01 3.77 -10.58
CA VAL A 118 -2.24 4.33 -10.02
C VAL A 118 -3.41 3.47 -10.45
N LEU A 119 -4.19 3.01 -9.47
CA LEU A 119 -5.47 2.38 -9.68
C LEU A 119 -6.55 3.44 -9.65
N ASN A 120 -7.32 3.54 -10.74
CA ASN A 120 -8.64 4.14 -10.72
C ASN A 120 -9.70 3.03 -10.55
N PRO A 121 -10.34 2.90 -9.37
CA PRO A 121 -11.37 1.89 -9.10
C PRO A 121 -12.70 2.14 -9.81
N GLU A 122 -12.98 3.36 -10.28
CA GLU A 122 -14.22 3.64 -11.04
C GLU A 122 -14.14 3.04 -12.44
N THR A 123 -12.98 3.19 -13.09
CA THR A 123 -12.73 2.66 -14.44
C THR A 123 -12.08 1.28 -14.41
N ASN A 124 -11.65 0.80 -13.25
CA ASN A 124 -10.86 -0.43 -13.07
C ASN A 124 -9.58 -0.45 -13.92
N THR A 125 -8.90 0.70 -14.04
CA THR A 125 -7.70 0.83 -14.87
C THR A 125 -6.46 1.17 -14.05
N TRP A 126 -5.35 0.53 -14.40
CA TRP A 126 -4.02 0.91 -13.93
C TRP A 126 -3.34 1.84 -14.92
N THR A 127 -2.71 2.90 -14.41
CA THR A 127 -1.84 3.79 -15.20
C THR A 127 -0.49 3.96 -14.53
N THR A 128 0.52 4.32 -15.33
CA THR A 128 1.85 4.69 -14.85
C THR A 128 2.02 6.19 -15.09
N PRO A 129 2.05 7.03 -14.06
CA PRO A 129 2.22 8.47 -14.24
C PRO A 129 3.64 8.77 -14.74
N GLU A 130 3.75 9.81 -15.57
CA GLU A 130 5.06 10.37 -15.92
C GLU A 130 5.57 11.17 -14.72
N VAL A 131 6.73 10.77 -14.20
CA VAL A 131 7.30 11.39 -13.00
C VAL A 131 8.57 12.14 -13.31
N THR A 132 8.78 13.24 -12.60
CA THR A 132 9.95 14.12 -12.74
C THR A 132 10.77 14.13 -11.45
N GLY A 133 11.97 14.73 -11.50
CA GLY A 133 12.87 14.84 -10.35
C GLY A 133 13.74 13.60 -10.14
N LEU A 134 14.16 13.37 -8.89
CA LEU A 134 15.11 12.30 -8.53
C LEU A 134 14.41 11.21 -7.71
N PRO A 135 13.85 10.17 -8.35
CA PRO A 135 13.26 9.05 -7.62
C PRO A 135 14.34 8.28 -6.84
N PRO A 136 13.97 7.61 -5.74
CA PRO A 136 14.89 6.72 -5.06
C PRO A 136 15.26 5.52 -5.94
N SER A 137 16.35 4.83 -5.57
CA SER A 137 16.70 3.54 -6.15
C SER A 137 15.58 2.49 -5.93
N PRO A 138 15.47 1.48 -6.81
CA PRO A 138 14.55 0.36 -6.63
C PRO A 138 14.67 -0.30 -5.25
N ARG A 139 13.54 -0.45 -4.55
CA ARG A 139 13.52 -0.93 -3.17
C ARG A 139 12.22 -1.62 -2.79
N THR A 140 12.29 -2.50 -1.79
CA THR A 140 11.09 -3.03 -1.10
C THR A 140 10.78 -2.25 0.18
N PHE A 141 9.52 -2.29 0.55
CA PHE A 141 8.92 -1.60 1.69
C PHE A 141 8.26 -2.62 2.60
N HIS A 142 8.92 -2.92 3.71
CA HIS A 142 8.23 -3.49 4.85
C HIS A 142 7.53 -2.38 5.62
N THR A 143 6.59 -1.66 5.01
CA THR A 143 5.90 -0.48 5.58
C THR A 143 6.81 0.73 5.85
N SER A 144 7.91 0.86 5.12
CA SER A 144 8.93 1.92 5.26
C SER A 144 8.58 3.24 4.55
N ALA A 145 7.29 3.55 4.42
CA ALA A 145 6.80 4.76 3.78
C ALA A 145 5.48 5.21 4.44
N ALA A 146 5.26 6.52 4.48
CA ALA A 146 4.02 7.10 4.98
C ALA A 146 3.61 8.31 4.15
N ALA A 147 2.31 8.59 4.09
CA ALA A 147 1.79 9.72 3.33
C ALA A 147 1.23 10.82 4.24
N ILE A 148 1.43 12.08 3.86
CA ILE A 148 0.81 13.27 4.46
C ILE A 148 0.23 14.12 3.33
N GLY A 149 -1.09 14.28 3.29
CA GLY A 149 -1.77 15.03 2.24
C GLY A 149 -1.58 14.40 0.86
N ASN A 150 -0.79 15.07 -0.01
CA ASN A 150 -0.45 14.59 -1.35
C ASN A 150 0.94 13.97 -1.46
N GLN A 151 1.69 13.96 -0.35
CA GLN A 151 3.09 13.62 -0.36
C GLN A 151 3.32 12.24 0.23
N LEU A 152 4.03 11.38 -0.50
CA LEU A 152 4.55 10.11 -0.03
C LEU A 152 6.00 10.30 0.42
N TYR A 153 6.27 9.97 1.67
CA TYR A 153 7.59 10.01 2.28
C TYR A 153 8.18 8.61 2.34
N VAL A 154 9.44 8.48 1.91
CA VAL A 154 10.15 7.21 1.77
C VAL A 154 11.51 7.32 2.44
N PHE A 155 11.80 6.39 3.36
CA PHE A 155 13.09 6.29 4.03
C PHE A 155 13.50 4.83 4.21
N GLY A 156 14.76 4.52 3.95
CA GLY A 156 15.26 3.14 3.99
C GLY A 156 14.55 2.24 2.97
N GLY A 157 14.37 0.96 3.33
CA GLY A 157 13.83 -0.08 2.46
C GLY A 157 14.84 -1.17 2.14
N GLY A 158 14.39 -2.28 1.54
CA GLY A 158 15.25 -3.41 1.17
C GLY A 158 15.93 -3.19 -0.17
N GLU A 159 17.22 -3.54 -0.27
CA GLU A 159 18.00 -3.57 -1.51
C GLU A 159 18.07 -4.99 -2.07
N ARG A 160 18.59 -5.94 -1.28
CA ARG A 160 18.72 -7.35 -1.70
C ARG A 160 18.75 -8.27 -0.48
N GLY A 161 17.85 -9.26 -0.45
CA GLY A 161 17.75 -10.17 0.69
C GLY A 161 17.53 -9.40 1.99
N ALA A 162 18.41 -9.59 2.98
CA ALA A 162 18.38 -8.88 4.25
C ALA A 162 19.17 -7.54 4.26
N GLN A 163 19.67 -7.08 3.11
CA GLN A 163 20.43 -5.84 3.04
C GLN A 163 19.49 -4.65 2.82
N PRO A 164 19.56 -3.61 3.68
CA PRO A 164 18.85 -2.37 3.43
C PRO A 164 19.55 -1.56 2.34
N VAL A 165 18.79 -0.68 1.68
CA VAL A 165 19.38 0.41 0.89
C VAL A 165 20.26 1.28 1.78
N GLN A 166 21.41 1.70 1.25
CA GLN A 166 22.42 2.47 2.00
C GLN A 166 22.17 3.99 1.98
N ASP A 167 21.17 4.47 1.23
CA ASP A 167 20.87 5.89 1.16
C ASP A 167 20.09 6.37 2.40
N GLU A 168 20.71 7.26 3.17
CA GLU A 168 20.10 7.85 4.38
C GLU A 168 19.23 9.07 4.06
N LYS A 169 18.84 9.24 2.79
CA LYS A 169 18.04 10.37 2.33
C LYS A 169 16.55 10.10 2.52
N LEU A 170 15.83 11.14 2.95
CA LEU A 170 14.37 11.16 2.84
C LEU A 170 13.99 11.50 1.40
N HIS A 171 13.20 10.65 0.77
CA HIS A 171 12.64 10.91 -0.56
C HIS A 171 11.18 11.27 -0.41
N VAL A 172 10.75 12.31 -1.13
CA VAL A 172 9.37 12.80 -1.08
C VAL A 172 8.83 12.86 -2.49
N PHE A 173 7.76 12.12 -2.74
CA PHE A 173 6.97 12.23 -3.97
C PHE A 173 5.75 13.09 -3.72
N ASP A 174 5.54 14.13 -4.52
CA ASP A 174 4.32 14.95 -4.50
C ASP A 174 3.37 14.52 -5.61
N ALA A 175 2.19 13.98 -5.26
CA ALA A 175 1.20 13.51 -6.22
C ALA A 175 0.49 14.65 -7.00
N ASN A 176 0.53 15.90 -6.52
CA ASN A 176 0.00 17.04 -7.28
C ASN A 176 0.89 17.37 -8.48
N THR A 177 2.20 17.43 -8.25
CA THR A 177 3.17 17.82 -9.29
C THR A 177 3.80 16.63 -10.00
N GLN A 178 3.58 15.42 -9.48
CA GLN A 178 4.18 14.17 -9.93
C GLN A 178 5.72 14.25 -9.94
N THR A 179 6.29 14.83 -8.88
CA THR A 179 7.73 15.10 -8.78
C THR A 179 8.32 14.47 -7.54
N TRP A 180 9.48 13.85 -7.70
CA TRP A 180 10.34 13.41 -6.61
C TRP A 180 11.30 14.51 -6.18
N SER A 181 11.47 14.66 -4.87
CA SER A 181 12.42 15.58 -4.26
C SER A 181 13.15 14.94 -3.07
N GLN A 182 14.28 15.54 -2.70
CA GLN A 182 15.07 15.16 -1.53
C GLN A 182 15.21 16.41 -0.65
N PRO A 183 14.26 16.67 0.26
CA PRO A 183 14.34 17.82 1.13
C PRO A 183 15.57 17.72 2.03
N GLU A 184 16.14 18.87 2.39
CA GLU A 184 17.18 18.93 3.41
C GLU A 184 16.62 18.47 4.75
N THR A 185 17.31 17.53 5.39
CA THR A 185 16.98 17.04 6.73
C THR A 185 18.06 17.50 7.70
N LEU A 186 17.64 17.79 8.94
CA LEU A 186 18.54 18.23 10.01
C LEU A 186 18.62 17.16 11.10
N GLY A 187 19.75 17.15 11.82
CA GLY A 187 20.03 16.16 12.87
C GLY A 187 20.66 14.88 12.35
N ASN A 188 20.65 13.84 13.18
CA ASN A 188 21.22 12.54 12.83
C ASN A 188 20.13 11.65 12.22
N PRO A 189 20.23 11.25 10.94
CA PRO A 189 19.26 10.33 10.36
C PRO A 189 19.36 8.95 11.04
N PRO A 190 18.27 8.15 11.05
CA PRO A 190 18.37 6.75 11.42
C PRO A 190 19.36 6.02 10.50
N SER A 191 20.06 5.02 11.02
CA SER A 191 20.92 4.17 10.17
C SER A 191 20.09 3.46 9.08
N PRO A 192 20.71 3.09 7.94
CA PRO A 192 20.12 2.23 6.92
C PRO A 192 19.39 1.03 7.53
N ARG A 193 18.14 0.82 7.11
CA ARG A 193 17.24 -0.20 7.68
C ARG A 193 16.12 -0.59 6.73
N HIS A 194 15.69 -1.83 6.84
CA HIS A 194 14.46 -2.38 6.25
C HIS A 194 13.72 -3.20 7.32
N GLY A 195 12.47 -3.58 7.07
CA GLY A 195 11.67 -4.28 8.10
C GLY A 195 11.05 -3.36 9.16
N HIS A 196 11.18 -2.04 9.03
CA HIS A 196 10.66 -1.05 9.97
C HIS A 196 9.37 -0.41 9.47
N VAL A 197 8.55 0.09 10.39
CA VAL A 197 7.30 0.79 10.07
C VAL A 197 7.54 2.30 10.10
N MET A 198 7.12 3.00 9.06
CA MET A 198 6.96 4.45 9.09
C MET A 198 5.47 4.81 9.22
N VAL A 199 5.13 5.69 10.16
CA VAL A 199 3.76 6.20 10.31
C VAL A 199 3.73 7.73 10.36
N ALA A 200 2.68 8.31 9.79
CA ALA A 200 2.41 9.74 9.86
C ALA A 200 1.35 10.03 10.93
N THR A 201 1.61 11.01 11.80
CA THR A 201 0.60 11.57 12.69
C THR A 201 0.62 13.10 12.61
N GLY A 202 -0.46 13.68 12.08
CA GLY A 202 -0.48 15.10 11.73
C GLY A 202 0.61 15.40 10.69
N THR A 203 1.57 16.26 11.06
CA THR A 203 2.70 16.64 10.21
C THR A 203 4.00 15.92 10.55
N LYS A 204 3.97 14.93 11.46
CA LYS A 204 5.16 14.22 11.94
C LYS A 204 5.23 12.81 11.39
N LEU A 205 6.44 12.39 11.01
CA LEU A 205 6.77 11.01 10.64
C LEU A 205 7.50 10.34 11.81
N PHE A 206 7.11 9.10 12.10
CA PHE A 206 7.78 8.25 13.09
C PHE A 206 8.34 7.04 12.35
N ILE A 207 9.58 6.70 12.66
CA ILE A 207 10.39 5.60 12.06
C ILE A 207 10.93 4.75 13.21
#